data_AF-A0A497H8G0-F1
#
_entry.id   AF-A0A497H8G0-F1
#
_cell.length_a   1.000
_cell.length_b   1.000
_cell.length_c   1.000
_cell.angle_alpha   90.00
_cell.angle_beta   90.00
_cell.angle_gamma   90.00
#
_symmetry.space_group_name_H-M   'P 1'
#
loop_
_entity.id
_entity.type
_entity.pdbx_description
1 polymer ?
#
loop_
_entity_poly.entity_id
_entity_poly.type
_entity_poly.pdbx_seq_one_letter_code
_entity_poly.pdbx_strand_id
1 'polypeptide(L)'
;MRFKIFTKDIRHSNIHYSKNSRGGDRKEWNGENQVLKPTMLNELKEMGELEYVIKNTTRLNIPVKLNPKTATLLDIGIWAYFEKRLSISTIEKRLRYLRFMMNHVVPVNLQNPTYENFRNHMVYREVVENAGPNALIHEWKAYKMALESFGIPAFPYKPPSEPKHRRMEIPYPDIVRQFFNYGYSRKDSYENALYQYLFYHSFLIGWRTPSEIIELTVDDIHFEGEDRGYITITETKKHRRKRTVLPESFILTSKSHKSFRNWLDIWRPKVENQYSGNALYLRPDGKPFTINHLRRKMSEYGRRIWEPFRPYDVRHWCAVARLIETKVTSGRYDTWFVKNWLGHEDLKTTEGYIHFADLYYRQYPYSWLKHALRPHKSVTYRGGKHEALQSKGSGRNRRFLASLPEITPYDIDGPAEI
;
A
#
# COMPACT_ATOMS: atom_id res chain seq x y z
N MET A 1 45.78 -5.59 9.05
CA MET A 1 46.06 -6.93 8.46
C MET A 1 45.05 -7.19 7.35
N ARG A 2 45.51 -7.28 6.09
CA ARG A 2 44.71 -7.73 4.94
C ARG A 2 44.89 -9.25 4.81
N PHE A 3 43.82 -10.02 4.71
CA PHE A 3 43.92 -11.46 4.45
C PHE A 3 43.51 -11.82 3.02
N LYS A 4 44.41 -12.59 2.39
CA LYS A 4 44.29 -13.24 1.08
C LYS A 4 43.28 -14.39 1.16
N ILE A 5 42.45 -14.53 0.13
CA ILE A 5 41.56 -15.68 -0.06
C ILE A 5 42.39 -16.82 -0.66
N PHE A 6 42.33 -17.99 -0.02
CA PHE A 6 42.90 -19.24 -0.53
C PHE A 6 41.98 -19.83 -1.62
N THR A 7 42.49 -20.00 -2.83
CA THR A 7 41.91 -20.92 -3.83
C THR A 7 42.53 -22.29 -3.63
N LYS A 8 41.68 -23.31 -3.43
CA LYS A 8 42.09 -24.71 -3.27
C LYS A 8 42.10 -25.39 -4.63
N ASP A 9 43.24 -25.99 -4.97
CA ASP A 9 43.47 -26.84 -6.14
C ASP A 9 42.47 -28.00 -6.22
N ILE A 10 41.91 -28.23 -7.42
CA ILE A 10 41.34 -29.50 -7.84
C ILE A 10 42.10 -29.93 -9.08
N ARG A 11 42.88 -31.02 -8.98
CA ARG A 11 43.53 -31.69 -10.13
C ARG A 11 42.71 -32.89 -10.60
N HIS A 12 42.52 -32.90 -11.92
CA HIS A 12 42.41 -34.00 -12.88
C HIS A 12 41.33 -35.08 -12.75
N SER A 13 40.47 -35.13 -13.77
CA SER A 13 40.31 -36.33 -14.59
C SER A 13 40.25 -35.95 -16.07
N ASN A 14 40.94 -36.76 -16.89
CA ASN A 14 41.18 -36.60 -18.33
C ASN A 14 39.98 -37.03 -19.16
N ILE A 15 39.56 -36.26 -20.18
CA ILE A 15 38.90 -36.79 -21.38
C ILE A 15 39.36 -36.01 -22.63
N HIS A 16 39.44 -36.76 -23.73
CA HIS A 16 40.16 -36.59 -24.99
C HIS A 16 39.92 -35.35 -25.87
N TYR A 17 40.97 -35.11 -26.68
CA TYR A 17 41.13 -34.21 -27.82
C TYR A 17 39.96 -34.13 -28.81
N SER A 18 39.66 -32.91 -29.27
CA SER A 18 39.48 -32.65 -30.70
C SER A 18 40.02 -31.27 -31.08
N LYS A 19 40.82 -31.25 -32.14
CA LYS A 19 41.44 -30.08 -32.76
C LYS A 19 40.37 -29.20 -33.40
N ASN A 20 40.40 -27.89 -33.17
CA ASN A 20 40.41 -26.92 -34.27
C ASN A 20 40.86 -25.53 -33.80
N SER A 21 41.81 -25.02 -34.56
CA SER A 21 42.57 -23.79 -34.43
C SER A 21 41.83 -22.54 -34.92
N ARG A 22 42.04 -21.42 -34.21
CA ARG A 22 42.16 -20.00 -34.62
C ARG A 22 41.99 -19.18 -33.34
N GLY A 23 42.99 -18.54 -32.72
CA GLY A 23 44.02 -17.65 -33.26
C GLY A 23 43.57 -16.20 -33.00
N GLY A 24 44.04 -15.58 -31.90
CA GLY A 24 43.72 -14.20 -31.54
C GLY A 24 44.33 -13.74 -30.21
N ASP A 25 45.54 -13.16 -30.30
CA ASP A 25 46.23 -12.16 -29.47
C ASP A 25 46.24 -12.21 -27.92
N ARG A 26 47.46 -12.36 -27.39
CA ARG A 26 47.85 -11.97 -26.02
C ARG A 26 47.75 -10.43 -25.89
N LYS A 27 46.87 -9.95 -25.01
CA LYS A 27 47.01 -8.61 -24.42
C LYS A 27 47.55 -8.73 -22.99
N GLU A 28 48.72 -8.13 -22.80
CA GLU A 28 49.35 -7.88 -21.51
C GLU A 28 48.40 -7.09 -20.60
N TRP A 29 48.17 -7.61 -19.40
CA TRP A 29 47.46 -6.89 -18.34
C TRP A 29 48.47 -6.00 -17.61
N ASN A 30 48.59 -4.75 -18.05
CA ASN A 30 49.24 -3.71 -17.26
C ASN A 30 48.35 -3.36 -16.06
N GLY A 31 48.84 -3.66 -14.87
CA GLY A 31 48.23 -3.29 -13.61
C GLY A 31 48.43 -1.81 -13.33
N GLU A 32 47.36 -1.03 -13.45
CA GLU A 32 47.27 0.29 -12.83
C GLU A 32 46.34 0.22 -11.61
N ASN A 33 46.94 0.44 -10.45
CA ASN A 33 46.25 0.68 -9.19
C ASN A 33 45.42 1.96 -9.28
N GLN A 34 44.12 1.85 -9.55
CA GLN A 34 43.21 2.99 -9.34
C GLN A 34 42.74 3.04 -7.89
N VAL A 35 43.34 3.96 -7.15
CA VAL A 35 42.88 4.46 -5.86
C VAL A 35 41.58 5.23 -6.10
N LEU A 36 40.45 4.70 -5.65
CA LEU A 36 39.16 5.39 -5.74
C LEU A 36 38.92 6.28 -4.51
N LYS A 37 38.70 7.57 -4.78
CA LYS A 37 38.09 8.60 -3.91
C LYS A 37 37.23 9.50 -4.83
N PRO A 38 36.34 10.38 -4.30
CA PRO A 38 35.02 10.05 -3.79
C PRO A 38 33.94 10.96 -4.43
N THR A 39 32.96 10.39 -5.11
CA THR A 39 31.76 11.16 -5.51
C THR A 39 30.53 10.29 -5.26
N MET A 40 30.17 10.21 -3.98
CA MET A 40 28.87 9.72 -3.50
C MET A 40 27.81 10.78 -3.71
N LEU A 41 27.45 11.05 -4.96
CA LEU A 41 26.24 11.77 -5.33
C LEU A 41 25.82 11.19 -6.69
N ASN A 42 24.58 10.67 -6.76
CA ASN A 42 23.95 9.88 -7.82
C ASN A 42 24.10 8.35 -7.63
N GLU A 43 23.08 7.50 -7.65
CA GLU A 43 21.69 7.56 -8.12
C GLU A 43 21.06 6.20 -7.73
N LEU A 44 19.80 6.15 -7.27
CA LEU A 44 18.75 5.14 -7.56
C LEU A 44 19.04 3.61 -7.82
N LYS A 45 20.25 3.08 -7.62
CA LYS A 45 20.67 1.71 -7.95
C LYS A 45 20.61 0.71 -6.80
N GLU A 46 20.38 1.17 -5.57
CA GLU A 46 20.50 0.30 -4.39
C GLU A 46 19.47 -0.83 -4.32
N MET A 47 18.29 -0.70 -4.96
CA MET A 47 17.34 -1.82 -5.04
C MET A 47 17.85 -2.93 -5.95
N GLY A 48 18.42 -2.56 -7.10
CA GLY A 48 19.02 -3.51 -8.05
C GLY A 48 20.27 -4.16 -7.47
N GLU A 49 21.10 -3.38 -6.77
CA GLU A 49 22.31 -3.89 -6.12
C GLU A 49 22.00 -4.82 -4.94
N LEU A 50 21.05 -4.47 -4.06
CA LEU A 50 20.70 -5.35 -2.92
C LEU A 50 20.11 -6.68 -3.41
N GLU A 51 19.16 -6.67 -4.34
CA GLU A 51 18.59 -7.91 -4.89
C GLU A 51 19.63 -8.74 -5.62
N TYR A 52 20.48 -8.09 -6.43
CA TYR A 52 21.55 -8.76 -7.15
C TYR A 52 22.56 -9.40 -6.19
N VAL A 53 23.01 -8.67 -5.16
CA VAL A 53 23.99 -9.18 -4.19
C VAL A 53 23.38 -10.31 -3.37
N ILE A 54 22.12 -10.18 -2.91
CA ILE A 54 21.43 -11.25 -2.17
C ILE A 54 21.36 -12.54 -3.01
N LYS A 55 21.01 -12.44 -4.30
CA LYS A 55 20.92 -13.61 -5.19
C LYS A 55 22.26 -14.32 -5.40
N ASN A 56 23.36 -13.57 -5.33
CA ASN A 56 24.72 -14.06 -5.56
C ASN A 56 25.50 -14.31 -4.25
N THR A 57 24.86 -14.21 -3.09
CA THR A 57 25.52 -14.37 -1.79
C THR A 57 24.93 -15.54 -1.02
N THR A 58 25.78 -16.31 -0.34
CA THR A 58 25.34 -17.41 0.53
C THR A 58 25.34 -16.96 1.99
N ARG A 59 24.32 -17.37 2.75
CA ARG A 59 24.19 -17.07 4.18
C ARG A 59 25.45 -17.42 5.00
N LEU A 60 26.12 -18.50 4.64
CA LEU A 60 27.34 -18.97 5.33
C LEU A 60 28.49 -17.96 5.31
N ASN A 61 28.46 -16.98 4.39
CA ASN A 61 29.50 -15.98 4.23
C ASN A 61 29.17 -14.65 4.94
N ILE A 62 28.02 -14.55 5.61
CA ILE A 62 27.61 -13.34 6.30
C ILE A 62 28.08 -13.39 7.76
N PRO A 63 28.84 -12.40 8.23
CA PRO A 63 29.26 -12.37 9.62
C PRO A 63 28.03 -12.17 10.53
N VAL A 64 28.06 -12.82 11.70
CA VAL A 64 26.99 -12.69 12.70
C VAL A 64 26.83 -11.24 13.17
N LYS A 65 27.94 -10.50 13.25
CA LYS A 65 28.00 -9.08 13.62
C LYS A 65 28.85 -8.30 12.62
N LEU A 66 28.38 -7.12 12.26
CA LEU A 66 29.10 -6.15 11.44
C LEU A 66 29.94 -5.22 12.32
N ASN A 67 31.07 -4.75 11.79
CA ASN A 67 31.86 -3.71 12.45
C ASN A 67 31.28 -2.33 12.09
N PRO A 68 30.75 -1.55 13.05
CA PRO A 68 30.11 -0.26 12.76
C PRO A 68 31.04 0.72 12.04
N LYS A 69 32.35 0.67 12.30
CA LYS A 69 33.32 1.60 11.69
C LYS A 69 33.51 1.39 10.19
N THR A 70 33.23 0.19 9.68
CA THR A 70 33.48 -0.17 8.27
C THR A 70 32.23 -0.60 7.52
N ALA A 71 31.15 -0.92 8.22
CA ALA A 71 29.92 -1.41 7.60
C ALA A 71 29.22 -0.31 6.78
N THR A 72 28.77 -0.70 5.60
CA THR A 72 27.94 0.12 4.73
C THR A 72 26.44 -0.14 4.98
N LEU A 73 25.57 0.71 4.42
CA LEU A 73 24.12 0.46 4.44
C LEU A 73 23.76 -0.85 3.71
N LEU A 74 24.50 -1.20 2.65
CA LEU A 74 24.31 -2.44 1.91
C LEU A 74 24.63 -3.65 2.79
N ASP A 75 25.72 -3.62 3.55
CA ASP A 75 26.08 -4.70 4.48
C ASP A 75 25.00 -4.92 5.53
N ILE A 76 24.45 -3.84 6.10
CA ILE A 76 23.34 -3.89 7.05
C ILE A 76 22.10 -4.51 6.38
N GLY A 77 21.83 -4.17 5.12
CA GLY A 77 20.73 -4.71 4.34
C GLY A 77 20.85 -6.22 4.09
N ILE A 78 22.04 -6.66 3.67
CA ILE A 78 22.36 -8.08 3.45
C ILE A 78 22.23 -8.86 4.76
N TRP A 79 22.78 -8.34 5.85
CA TRP A 79 22.64 -8.93 7.18
C TRP A 79 21.17 -9.03 7.61
N ALA A 80 20.38 -7.98 7.41
CA ALA A 80 18.96 -7.98 7.76
C ALA A 80 18.15 -8.99 6.95
N TYR A 81 18.55 -9.28 5.70
CA TYR A 81 17.93 -10.33 4.90
C TYR A 81 18.25 -11.72 5.45
N PHE A 82 19.54 -12.04 5.65
CA PHE A 82 19.95 -13.39 6.02
C PHE A 82 19.69 -13.74 7.49
N GLU A 83 19.96 -12.81 8.41
CA GLU A 83 19.86 -13.07 9.85
C GLU A 83 18.50 -12.71 10.43
N LYS A 84 17.84 -11.64 9.94
CA LYS A 84 16.50 -11.24 10.41
C LYS A 84 15.36 -11.72 9.51
N ARG A 85 15.65 -12.33 8.34
CA ARG A 85 14.66 -12.83 7.36
C ARG A 85 13.63 -11.77 6.97
N LEU A 86 14.05 -10.51 6.92
CA LEU A 86 13.16 -9.42 6.52
C LEU A 86 12.94 -9.44 5.01
N SER A 87 11.74 -9.04 4.57
CA SER A 87 11.48 -8.84 3.15
C SER A 87 12.34 -7.70 2.59
N ILE A 88 12.72 -7.81 1.32
CA ILE A 88 13.53 -6.80 0.61
C ILE A 88 12.89 -5.41 0.72
N SER A 89 11.58 -5.30 0.49
CA SER A 89 10.84 -4.04 0.65
C SER A 89 10.88 -3.44 2.06
N THR A 90 10.94 -4.28 3.11
CA THR A 90 11.11 -3.82 4.50
C THR A 90 12.53 -3.31 4.72
N ILE A 91 13.52 -4.02 4.20
CA ILE A 91 14.94 -3.66 4.31
C ILE A 91 15.16 -2.31 3.60
N GLU A 92 14.78 -2.19 2.34
CA GLU A 92 14.88 -0.94 1.58
C GLU A 92 14.20 0.22 2.30
N LYS A 93 13.01 0.00 2.87
CA LYS A 93 12.34 1.04 3.66
C LYS A 93 13.21 1.47 4.84
N ARG A 94 13.80 0.53 5.57
CA ARG A 94 14.67 0.85 6.72
C ARG A 94 15.99 1.50 6.28
N LEU A 95 16.60 1.05 5.19
CA LEU A 95 17.81 1.67 4.64
C LEU A 95 17.55 3.12 4.22
N ARG A 96 16.38 3.43 3.64
CA ARG A 96 15.98 4.83 3.37
C ARG A 96 15.91 5.68 4.63
N TYR A 97 15.34 5.15 5.73
CA TYR A 97 15.32 5.87 7.01
C TYR A 97 16.72 6.02 7.61
N LEU A 98 17.58 4.99 7.52
CA LEU A 98 18.98 5.10 7.96
C LEU A 98 19.72 6.19 7.19
N ARG A 99 19.61 6.22 5.86
CA ARG A 99 20.19 7.30 5.03
C ARG A 99 19.63 8.67 5.40
N PHE A 100 18.31 8.77 5.58
CA PHE A 100 17.68 10.01 6.00
C PHE A 100 18.28 10.51 7.32
N MET A 101 18.39 9.63 8.33
CA MET A 101 18.96 9.99 9.63
C MET A 101 20.44 10.37 9.53
N MET A 102 21.23 9.69 8.70
CA MET A 102 22.66 10.02 8.48
C MET A 102 22.87 11.40 7.84
N ASN A 103 21.96 11.80 6.95
CA ASN A 103 22.07 13.04 6.18
C ASN A 103 21.20 14.18 6.75
N HIS A 104 20.63 13.99 7.93
CA HIS A 104 19.75 14.94 8.57
C HIS A 104 20.53 16.13 9.15
N VAL A 105 19.86 17.27 9.40
CA VAL A 105 20.46 18.46 10.06
C VAL A 105 21.01 18.14 11.45
N VAL A 106 20.38 17.20 12.15
CA VAL A 106 20.92 16.56 13.36
C VAL A 106 21.28 15.12 12.98
N PRO A 107 22.47 14.86 12.42
CA PRO A 107 22.77 13.58 11.81
C PRO A 107 23.01 12.48 12.86
N VAL A 108 22.55 11.27 12.56
CA VAL A 108 22.86 10.08 13.36
C VAL A 108 24.12 9.42 12.83
N ASN A 109 25.14 9.30 13.69
CA ASN A 109 26.40 8.65 13.34
C ASN A 109 26.28 7.13 13.51
N LEU A 110 26.09 6.40 12.40
CA LEU A 110 26.04 4.94 12.41
C LEU A 110 27.41 4.28 12.66
N GLN A 111 28.52 4.98 12.40
CA GLN A 111 29.87 4.45 12.60
C GLN A 111 30.31 4.50 14.07
N ASN A 112 29.74 5.42 14.83
CA ASN A 112 29.91 5.53 16.27
C ASN A 112 28.54 5.75 16.94
N PRO A 113 27.70 4.70 17.00
CA PRO A 113 26.34 4.82 17.49
C PRO A 113 26.33 5.12 19.00
N THR A 114 25.80 6.27 19.39
CA THR A 114 25.59 6.65 20.79
C THR A 114 24.13 6.97 21.06
N TYR A 115 23.66 6.66 22.27
CA TYR A 115 22.27 6.93 22.66
C TYR A 115 21.96 8.42 22.61
N GLU A 116 22.88 9.26 23.05
CA GLU A 116 22.71 10.72 23.08
C GLU A 116 22.53 11.29 21.66
N ASN A 117 23.38 10.90 20.70
CA ASN A 117 23.28 11.37 19.32
C ASN A 117 21.95 10.94 18.68
N PHE A 118 21.55 9.67 18.86
CA PHE A 118 20.25 9.20 18.38
C PHE A 118 19.08 9.92 19.06
N ARG A 119 19.11 10.08 20.38
CA ARG A 119 18.07 10.78 21.14
C ARG A 119 17.92 12.23 20.68
N ASN A 120 19.03 12.94 20.47
CA ASN A 120 19.00 14.33 20.01
C ASN A 120 18.36 14.45 18.62
N HIS A 121 18.66 13.52 17.70
CA HIS A 121 17.96 13.43 16.42
C HIS A 121 16.45 13.27 16.61
N MET A 122 16.03 12.29 17.42
CA MET A 122 14.60 11.99 17.64
C MET A 122 13.86 13.17 18.30
N VAL A 123 14.48 13.82 19.29
CA VAL A 123 13.91 15.00 19.97
C VAL A 123 13.78 16.17 19.00
N TYR A 124 14.78 16.41 18.16
CA TYR A 124 14.70 17.46 17.14
C TYR A 124 13.55 17.19 16.16
N ARG A 125 13.44 15.96 15.65
CA ARG A 125 12.35 15.54 14.75
C ARG A 125 10.99 15.77 15.40
N GLU A 126 10.84 15.43 16.67
CA GLU A 126 9.58 15.57 17.41
C GLU A 126 9.23 17.03 17.70
N VAL A 127 10.15 17.80 18.28
CA VAL A 127 9.88 19.14 18.82
C VAL A 127 9.99 20.24 17.77
N VAL A 128 10.99 20.16 16.88
CA VAL A 128 11.27 21.21 15.90
C VAL A 128 10.51 20.95 14.60
N GLU A 129 10.52 19.72 14.11
CA GLU A 129 9.91 19.37 12.82
C GLU A 129 8.47 18.85 12.94
N ASN A 130 7.95 18.71 14.17
CA ASN A 130 6.63 18.15 14.44
C ASN A 130 6.40 16.79 13.75
N ALA A 131 7.44 15.95 13.69
CA ALA A 131 7.37 14.65 13.04
C ALA A 131 6.34 13.76 13.74
N GLY A 132 5.38 13.25 12.97
CA GLY A 132 4.31 12.41 13.52
C GLY A 132 4.86 11.09 14.11
N PRO A 133 4.15 10.48 15.10
CA PRO A 133 4.63 9.29 15.80
C PRO A 133 5.04 8.13 14.88
N ASN A 134 4.33 7.95 13.77
CA ASN A 134 4.64 6.90 12.79
C ASN A 134 6.01 7.08 12.11
N ALA A 135 6.43 8.31 11.84
CA ALA A 135 7.74 8.58 11.27
C ALA A 135 8.84 8.19 12.26
N LEU A 136 8.70 8.64 13.51
CA LEU A 136 9.63 8.35 14.60
C LEU A 136 9.72 6.85 14.91
N ILE A 137 8.59 6.13 14.90
CA ILE A 137 8.56 4.67 15.05
C ILE A 137 9.33 3.98 13.91
N HIS A 138 9.24 4.49 12.68
CA HIS A 138 9.94 3.90 11.54
C HIS A 138 11.44 4.17 11.57
N GLU A 139 11.86 5.38 11.93
CA GLU A 139 13.25 5.74 12.18
C GLU A 139 13.84 4.88 13.29
N TRP A 140 13.12 4.74 14.41
CA TRP A 140 13.53 3.86 15.51
C TRP A 140 13.68 2.39 15.08
N LYS A 141 12.72 1.84 14.33
CA LYS A 141 12.81 0.47 13.81
C LYS A 141 13.99 0.28 12.85
N ALA A 142 14.32 1.31 12.08
CA ALA A 142 15.46 1.30 11.17
C ALA A 142 16.78 1.35 11.96
N TYR A 143 16.89 2.23 12.95
CA TYR A 143 18.07 2.34 13.79
C TYR A 143 18.30 1.08 14.64
N LYS A 144 17.24 0.53 15.23
CA LYS A 144 17.30 -0.75 15.97
C LYS A 144 17.85 -1.89 15.10
N MET A 145 17.48 -1.94 13.82
CA MET A 145 18.05 -2.92 12.88
C MET A 145 19.56 -2.75 12.71
N ALA A 146 20.05 -1.51 12.62
CA ALA A 146 21.49 -1.22 12.54
C ALA A 146 22.20 -1.62 13.84
N LEU A 147 21.68 -1.24 15.02
CA LEU A 147 22.25 -1.63 16.32
C LEU A 147 22.35 -3.16 16.45
N GLU A 148 21.28 -3.88 16.12
CA GLU A 148 21.27 -5.35 16.14
C GLU A 148 22.34 -5.93 15.20
N SER A 149 22.52 -5.35 14.01
CA SER A 149 23.55 -5.79 13.06
C SER A 149 24.97 -5.61 13.58
N PHE A 150 25.20 -4.63 14.45
CA PHE A 150 26.48 -4.38 15.12
C PHE A 150 26.64 -5.19 16.42
N GLY A 151 25.61 -5.95 16.82
CA GLY A 151 25.58 -6.64 18.12
C GLY A 151 25.51 -5.70 19.32
N ILE A 152 24.99 -4.48 19.13
CA ILE A 152 24.78 -3.48 20.17
C ILE A 152 23.35 -3.64 20.71
N PRO A 153 23.14 -3.69 22.03
CA PRO A 153 21.80 -3.72 22.61
C PRO A 153 20.95 -2.53 22.14
N ALA A 154 19.64 -2.75 21.99
CA ALA A 154 18.73 -1.67 21.65
C ALA A 154 18.77 -0.59 22.72
N PHE A 155 18.92 0.65 22.30
CA PHE A 155 18.85 1.79 23.21
C PHE A 155 17.48 1.88 23.91
N PRO A 156 17.42 2.42 25.14
CA PRO A 156 16.19 2.54 25.92
C PRO A 156 15.31 3.71 25.43
N TYR A 157 15.12 3.83 24.11
CA TYR A 157 14.23 4.83 23.53
C TYR A 157 12.81 4.29 23.39
N LYS A 158 11.83 5.08 23.84
CA LYS A 158 10.41 4.80 23.65
C LYS A 158 9.83 5.83 22.70
N PRO A 159 9.41 5.44 21.48
CA PRO A 159 8.78 6.39 20.57
C PRO A 159 7.44 6.89 21.12
N PRO A 160 6.98 8.09 20.71
CA PRO A 160 5.69 8.60 21.12
C PRO A 160 4.56 7.65 20.69
N SER A 161 3.49 7.63 21.48
CA SER A 161 2.34 6.79 21.19
C SER A 161 1.54 7.36 20.02
N GLU A 162 1.06 6.49 19.15
CA GLU A 162 0.08 6.91 18.14
C GLU A 162 -1.20 7.40 18.82
N PRO A 163 -1.85 8.46 18.30
CA PRO A 163 -3.17 8.83 18.76
C PRO A 163 -4.15 7.66 18.57
N LYS A 164 -4.90 7.32 19.62
CA LYS A 164 -5.80 6.15 19.64
C LYS A 164 -6.93 6.26 18.62
N HIS A 165 -7.38 7.48 18.31
CA HIS A 165 -8.51 7.73 17.41
C HIS A 165 -8.03 7.96 15.99
N ARG A 166 -8.25 6.98 15.11
CA ARG A 166 -8.11 7.15 13.67
C ARG A 166 -9.47 7.53 13.10
N ARG A 167 -9.60 8.72 12.51
CA ARG A 167 -10.77 9.10 11.72
C ARG A 167 -10.74 8.28 10.42
N MET A 168 -11.55 7.24 10.33
CA MET A 168 -11.83 6.55 9.08
C MET A 168 -13.10 7.16 8.49
N GLU A 169 -12.93 7.90 7.41
CA GLU A 169 -14.04 8.43 6.62
C GLU A 169 -14.17 7.56 5.38
N ILE A 170 -15.38 7.09 5.08
CA ILE A 170 -15.71 6.35 3.86
C ILE A 170 -16.99 6.91 3.24
N PRO A 171 -17.16 6.80 1.91
CA PRO A 171 -18.32 7.35 1.23
C PRO A 171 -19.60 6.56 1.55
N TYR A 172 -20.74 7.26 1.61
CA TYR A 172 -22.05 6.61 1.65
C TYR A 172 -22.35 5.86 0.35
N PRO A 173 -23.27 4.87 0.35
CA PRO A 173 -23.53 4.04 -0.82
C PRO A 173 -24.05 4.83 -2.04
N ASP A 174 -24.70 5.99 -1.85
CA ASP A 174 -25.08 6.88 -2.95
C ASP A 174 -23.88 7.46 -3.69
N ILE A 175 -22.80 7.81 -2.97
CA ILE A 175 -21.55 8.29 -3.56
C ILE A 175 -20.86 7.12 -4.27
N VAL A 176 -20.80 5.93 -3.65
CA VAL A 176 -20.24 4.73 -4.30
C VAL A 176 -20.99 4.36 -5.59
N ARG A 177 -22.31 4.52 -5.63
CA ARG A 177 -23.07 4.38 -6.89
C ARG A 177 -22.60 5.34 -7.98
N GLN A 178 -22.17 6.56 -7.63
CA GLN A 178 -21.59 7.49 -8.61
C GLN A 178 -20.26 6.95 -9.15
N PHE A 179 -19.40 6.37 -8.31
CA PHE A 179 -18.16 5.71 -8.79
C PHE A 179 -18.44 4.65 -9.86
N PHE A 180 -19.54 3.91 -9.74
CA PHE A 180 -19.87 2.86 -10.71
C PHE A 180 -20.35 3.38 -12.06
N ASN A 181 -20.77 4.64 -12.15
CA ASN A 181 -21.46 5.18 -13.32
C ASN A 181 -20.89 6.51 -13.83
N TYR A 182 -19.86 7.04 -13.18
CA TYR A 182 -19.23 8.30 -13.56
C TYR A 182 -18.58 8.23 -14.94
N GLY A 183 -18.59 9.35 -15.66
CA GLY A 183 -17.91 9.52 -16.94
C GLY A 183 -16.42 9.87 -16.75
N TYR A 184 -15.55 8.86 -16.66
CA TYR A 184 -14.11 9.04 -16.44
C TYR A 184 -13.35 9.55 -17.66
N SER A 185 -13.83 9.22 -18.86
CA SER A 185 -13.29 9.69 -20.13
C SER A 185 -14.42 10.09 -21.07
N ARG A 186 -14.28 11.26 -21.71
CA ARG A 186 -15.26 11.77 -22.68
C ARG A 186 -15.01 11.24 -24.10
N LYS A 187 -13.76 10.88 -24.40
CA LYS A 187 -13.31 10.51 -25.74
C LYS A 187 -13.13 9.01 -25.90
N ASP A 188 -12.72 8.34 -24.82
CA ASP A 188 -12.40 6.92 -24.85
C ASP A 188 -13.45 6.12 -24.06
N SER A 189 -14.30 5.41 -24.81
CA SER A 189 -15.35 4.57 -24.23
C SER A 189 -14.77 3.36 -23.47
N TYR A 190 -13.62 2.84 -23.88
CA TYR A 190 -12.92 1.76 -23.19
C TYR A 190 -12.35 2.27 -21.87
N GLU A 191 -11.64 3.40 -21.88
CA GLU A 191 -11.11 4.00 -20.65
C GLU A 191 -12.23 4.31 -19.65
N ASN A 192 -13.36 4.82 -20.14
CA ASN A 192 -14.53 5.06 -19.32
C ASN A 192 -15.05 3.76 -18.66
N ALA A 193 -15.23 2.70 -19.44
CA ALA A 193 -15.64 1.41 -18.91
C ALA A 193 -14.62 0.85 -17.92
N LEU A 194 -13.33 0.83 -18.28
CA LEU A 194 -12.23 0.34 -17.46
C LEU A 194 -12.29 0.88 -16.03
N TYR A 195 -12.40 2.20 -15.85
CA TYR A 195 -12.44 2.76 -14.50
C TYR A 195 -13.77 2.51 -13.79
N GLN A 196 -14.89 2.49 -14.48
CA GLN A 196 -16.16 2.08 -13.88
C GLN A 196 -16.09 0.63 -13.35
N TYR A 197 -15.51 -0.30 -14.13
CA TYR A 197 -15.32 -1.69 -13.73
C TYR A 197 -14.30 -1.82 -12.59
N LEU A 198 -13.16 -1.11 -12.65
CA LEU A 198 -12.16 -1.11 -11.58
C LEU A 198 -12.76 -0.65 -10.25
N PHE A 199 -13.52 0.44 -10.23
CA PHE A 199 -14.18 0.89 -9.00
C PHE A 199 -15.29 -0.08 -8.58
N TYR A 200 -16.12 -0.54 -9.50
CA TYR A 200 -17.18 -1.52 -9.23
C TYR A 200 -16.65 -2.77 -8.52
N HIS A 201 -15.68 -3.45 -9.13
CA HIS A 201 -15.08 -4.63 -8.55
C HIS A 201 -14.32 -4.32 -7.25
N SER A 202 -13.61 -3.18 -7.17
CA SER A 202 -12.83 -2.85 -5.97
C SER A 202 -13.69 -2.57 -4.74
N PHE A 203 -14.81 -1.87 -4.89
CA PHE A 203 -15.72 -1.60 -3.77
C PHE A 203 -16.46 -2.86 -3.30
N LEU A 204 -16.77 -3.79 -4.21
CA LEU A 204 -17.57 -4.99 -3.89
C LEU A 204 -16.72 -6.16 -3.37
N ILE A 205 -15.46 -6.25 -3.80
CA ILE A 205 -14.53 -7.31 -3.42
C ILE A 205 -13.58 -6.87 -2.30
N GLY A 206 -13.21 -5.59 -2.24
CA GLY A 206 -12.38 -5.06 -1.16
C GLY A 206 -10.95 -5.62 -1.13
N TRP A 207 -10.40 -6.01 -2.28
CA TRP A 207 -8.98 -6.36 -2.40
C TRP A 207 -8.06 -5.17 -2.06
N ARG A 208 -6.79 -5.43 -1.77
CA ARG A 208 -5.81 -4.37 -1.50
C ARG A 208 -5.41 -3.65 -2.79
N THR A 209 -6.02 -2.49 -3.00
CA THR A 209 -5.74 -1.63 -4.14
C THR A 209 -4.45 -0.82 -3.94
N PRO A 210 -3.53 -0.75 -4.93
CA PRO A 210 -3.61 -1.37 -6.27
C PRO A 210 -2.97 -2.77 -6.34
N SER A 211 -2.24 -3.19 -5.30
CA SER A 211 -1.27 -4.30 -5.40
C SER A 211 -1.89 -5.67 -5.67
N GLU A 212 -3.09 -5.96 -5.16
CA GLU A 212 -3.78 -7.23 -5.46
C GLU A 212 -4.41 -7.18 -6.85
N ILE A 213 -4.84 -6.01 -7.34
CA ILE A 213 -5.48 -5.86 -8.66
C ILE A 213 -4.51 -6.13 -9.80
N ILE A 214 -3.30 -5.55 -9.72
CA ILE A 214 -2.32 -5.64 -10.80
C ILE A 214 -1.72 -7.05 -10.97
N GLU A 215 -1.87 -7.90 -9.97
CA GLU A 215 -1.40 -9.30 -9.99
C GLU A 215 -2.48 -10.27 -10.44
N LEU A 216 -3.73 -9.82 -10.59
CA LEU A 216 -4.80 -10.66 -11.10
C LEU A 216 -4.62 -10.93 -12.58
N THR A 217 -4.83 -12.18 -12.94
CA THR A 217 -4.84 -12.67 -14.30
C THR A 217 -6.24 -13.04 -14.74
N VAL A 218 -6.43 -13.30 -16.04
CA VAL A 218 -7.71 -13.83 -16.55
C VAL A 218 -7.99 -15.20 -15.92
N ASP A 219 -6.97 -16.03 -15.76
CA ASP A 219 -7.07 -17.38 -15.20
C ASP A 219 -7.46 -17.40 -13.72
N ASP A 220 -7.32 -16.28 -13.01
CA ASP A 220 -7.75 -16.17 -11.62
C ASP A 220 -9.27 -16.01 -11.48
N ILE A 221 -10.00 -15.81 -12.58
CA ILE A 221 -11.46 -15.69 -12.61
C ILE A 221 -12.06 -17.01 -13.13
N HIS A 222 -12.70 -17.75 -12.25
CA HIS A 222 -13.29 -19.05 -12.59
C HIS A 222 -14.81 -18.95 -12.62
N PHE A 223 -15.39 -19.43 -13.70
CA PHE A 223 -16.84 -19.54 -13.87
C PHE A 223 -17.27 -20.99 -13.75
N GLU A 224 -18.27 -21.25 -12.92
CA GLU A 224 -18.93 -22.55 -12.78
C GLU A 224 -20.41 -22.38 -13.15
N GLY A 225 -20.72 -22.61 -14.43
CA GLY A 225 -22.08 -22.40 -14.95
C GLY A 225 -22.43 -20.91 -15.14
N GLU A 226 -23.71 -20.58 -14.98
CA GLU A 226 -24.24 -19.23 -15.27
C GLU A 226 -24.18 -18.27 -14.07
N ASP A 227 -24.18 -18.77 -12.83
CA ASP A 227 -24.36 -17.96 -11.62
C ASP A 227 -23.30 -18.18 -10.54
N ARG A 228 -22.43 -19.18 -10.69
CA ARG A 228 -21.43 -19.57 -9.70
C ARG A 228 -20.00 -19.48 -10.26
N GLY A 229 -19.06 -19.55 -9.33
CA GLY A 229 -17.64 -19.53 -9.59
C GLY A 229 -16.89 -18.81 -8.48
N TYR A 230 -15.61 -18.55 -8.71
CA TYR A 230 -14.73 -18.02 -7.69
C TYR A 230 -13.61 -17.17 -8.27
N ILE A 231 -13.00 -16.37 -7.40
CA ILE A 231 -11.86 -15.52 -7.74
C ILE A 231 -10.68 -15.93 -6.87
N THR A 232 -9.54 -16.19 -7.49
CA THR A 232 -8.27 -16.45 -6.80
C THR A 232 -7.46 -15.17 -6.67
N ILE A 233 -7.26 -14.67 -5.46
CA ILE A 233 -6.53 -13.42 -5.22
C ILE A 233 -5.16 -13.73 -4.62
N THR A 234 -4.09 -13.27 -5.28
CA THR A 234 -2.72 -13.36 -4.77
C THR A 234 -2.45 -12.23 -3.77
N GLU A 235 -2.27 -12.58 -2.49
CA GLU A 235 -1.97 -11.63 -1.41
C GLU A 235 -0.48 -11.25 -1.40
N THR A 236 -0.11 -10.22 -2.18
CA THR A 236 1.28 -9.76 -2.36
C THR A 236 2.05 -9.51 -1.07
N LYS A 237 1.38 -9.02 -0.02
CA LYS A 237 2.01 -8.72 1.29
C LYS A 237 2.11 -9.90 2.24
N LYS A 238 1.62 -11.08 1.85
CA LYS A 238 1.62 -12.29 2.68
C LYS A 238 2.30 -13.44 1.99
N HIS A 239 3.54 -13.21 1.55
CA HIS A 239 4.33 -14.21 0.84
C HIS A 239 3.61 -14.77 -0.40
N ARG A 240 2.82 -13.93 -1.08
CA ARG A 240 2.05 -14.31 -2.28
C ARG A 240 1.10 -15.50 -2.08
N ARG A 241 0.61 -15.70 -0.85
CA ARG A 241 -0.45 -16.68 -0.57
C ARG A 241 -1.69 -16.35 -1.40
N LYS A 242 -2.39 -17.39 -1.86
CA LYS A 242 -3.64 -17.27 -2.59
C LYS A 242 -4.82 -17.38 -1.63
N ARG A 243 -5.84 -16.56 -1.83
CA ARG A 243 -7.14 -16.68 -1.17
C ARG A 243 -8.25 -16.78 -2.20
N THR A 244 -9.27 -17.56 -1.90
CA THR A 244 -10.44 -17.72 -2.76
C THR A 244 -11.59 -16.88 -2.23
N VAL A 245 -12.28 -16.19 -3.14
CA VAL A 245 -13.51 -15.46 -2.87
C VAL A 245 -14.63 -16.08 -3.70
N LEU A 246 -15.80 -16.27 -3.09
CA LEU A 246 -17.02 -16.72 -3.76
C LEU A 246 -17.95 -15.52 -3.91
N PRO A 247 -17.84 -14.76 -5.02
CA PRO A 247 -18.60 -13.54 -5.19
C PRO A 247 -20.04 -13.79 -5.62
N GLU A 248 -20.90 -12.81 -5.33
CA GLU A 248 -22.27 -12.81 -5.79
C GLU A 248 -22.33 -12.66 -7.33
N SER A 249 -23.40 -13.16 -7.96
CA SER A 249 -23.54 -13.20 -9.44
C SER A 249 -23.51 -11.81 -10.10
N PHE A 250 -23.88 -10.74 -9.38
CA PHE A 250 -23.75 -9.36 -9.90
C PHE A 250 -22.30 -8.93 -10.12
N ILE A 251 -21.35 -9.52 -9.40
CA ILE A 251 -19.91 -9.32 -9.59
C ILE A 251 -19.39 -10.28 -10.67
N LEU A 252 -19.86 -11.52 -10.68
CA LEU A 252 -19.25 -12.57 -11.50
C LEU A 252 -19.80 -12.64 -12.92
N THR A 253 -21.12 -12.81 -13.08
CA THR A 253 -21.73 -13.22 -14.36
C THR A 253 -22.87 -12.36 -14.87
N SER A 254 -23.36 -11.40 -14.08
CA SER A 254 -24.53 -10.59 -14.45
C SER A 254 -24.36 -9.85 -15.78
N LYS A 255 -25.38 -9.95 -16.62
CA LYS A 255 -25.47 -9.26 -17.92
C LYS A 255 -25.77 -7.76 -17.77
N SER A 256 -26.47 -7.37 -16.71
CA SER A 256 -26.90 -5.97 -16.45
C SER A 256 -25.91 -5.17 -15.60
N HIS A 257 -25.04 -5.85 -14.87
CA HIS A 257 -24.01 -5.24 -14.04
C HIS A 257 -22.63 -5.32 -14.69
N LYS A 258 -21.67 -4.63 -14.08
CA LYS A 258 -20.27 -4.57 -14.51
C LYS A 258 -19.54 -5.81 -14.02
N SER A 259 -19.99 -6.98 -14.46
CA SER A 259 -19.49 -8.27 -14.01
C SER A 259 -18.18 -8.66 -14.68
N PHE A 260 -17.41 -9.59 -14.08
CA PHE A 260 -16.20 -10.09 -14.72
C PHE A 260 -16.45 -10.76 -16.06
N ARG A 261 -17.57 -11.47 -16.23
CA ARG A 261 -17.94 -12.05 -17.52
C ARG A 261 -18.08 -10.97 -18.58
N ASN A 262 -18.81 -9.89 -18.28
CA ASN A 262 -18.93 -8.76 -19.20
C ASN A 262 -17.58 -8.08 -19.48
N TRP A 263 -16.74 -7.91 -18.45
CA TRP A 263 -15.39 -7.38 -18.61
C TRP A 263 -14.53 -8.21 -19.57
N LEU A 264 -14.50 -9.54 -19.35
CA LEU A 264 -13.68 -10.48 -20.11
C LEU A 264 -14.19 -10.70 -21.53
N ASP A 265 -15.52 -10.76 -21.71
CA ASP A 265 -16.12 -11.06 -23.01
C ASP A 265 -16.17 -9.83 -23.93
N ILE A 266 -16.36 -8.62 -23.36
CA ILE A 266 -16.69 -7.43 -24.16
C ILE A 266 -15.60 -6.36 -24.11
N TRP A 267 -15.05 -6.08 -22.92
CA TRP A 267 -14.20 -4.89 -22.75
C TRP A 267 -12.72 -5.19 -22.90
N ARG A 268 -12.18 -6.14 -22.13
CA ARG A 268 -10.77 -6.51 -22.16
C ARG A 268 -10.27 -6.83 -23.59
N PRO A 269 -10.99 -7.59 -24.43
CA PRO A 269 -10.51 -7.94 -25.77
C PRO A 269 -10.34 -6.75 -26.72
N LYS A 270 -10.98 -5.61 -26.47
CA LYS A 270 -10.93 -4.43 -27.37
C LYS A 270 -9.56 -3.78 -27.46
N VAL A 271 -8.71 -3.95 -26.46
CA VAL A 271 -7.37 -3.35 -26.40
C VAL A 271 -6.27 -4.41 -26.26
N GLU A 272 -6.63 -5.69 -26.21
CA GLU A 272 -5.68 -6.77 -26.06
C GLU A 272 -4.72 -6.83 -27.25
N ASN A 273 -3.43 -6.96 -26.95
CA ASN A 273 -2.36 -7.03 -27.94
C ASN A 273 -1.18 -7.84 -27.40
N GLN A 274 -0.11 -7.93 -28.20
CA GLN A 274 1.10 -8.70 -27.87
C GLN A 274 1.79 -8.31 -26.54
N TYR A 275 1.49 -7.13 -25.99
CA TYR A 275 2.05 -6.66 -24.72
C TYR A 275 1.13 -6.88 -23.51
N SER A 276 -0.10 -7.35 -23.73
CA SER A 276 -1.09 -7.52 -22.66
C SER A 276 -0.75 -8.63 -21.69
N GLY A 277 -0.12 -9.70 -22.19
CA GLY A 277 0.04 -10.93 -21.43
C GLY A 277 -1.30 -11.42 -20.87
N ASN A 278 -1.27 -12.06 -19.70
CA ASN A 278 -2.47 -12.59 -19.06
C ASN A 278 -3.09 -11.63 -18.02
N ALA A 279 -2.74 -10.34 -18.03
CA ALA A 279 -3.24 -9.41 -17.03
C ALA A 279 -4.77 -9.22 -17.15
N LEU A 280 -5.46 -9.18 -16.01
CA LEU A 280 -6.92 -9.03 -15.98
C LEU A 280 -7.39 -7.66 -16.46
N TYR A 281 -6.69 -6.58 -16.07
CA TYR A 281 -7.00 -5.22 -16.49
C TYR A 281 -5.88 -4.64 -17.34
N LEU A 282 -6.27 -4.09 -18.49
CA LEU A 282 -5.36 -3.49 -19.44
C LEU A 282 -5.61 -1.98 -19.53
N ARG A 283 -4.54 -1.22 -19.70
CA ARG A 283 -4.61 0.20 -20.07
C ARG A 283 -5.19 0.36 -21.49
N PRO A 284 -5.60 1.57 -21.91
CA PRO A 284 -6.07 1.81 -23.27
C PRO A 284 -5.08 1.42 -24.38
N ASP A 285 -3.77 1.40 -24.11
CA ASP A 285 -2.74 0.93 -25.03
C ASP A 285 -2.49 -0.59 -24.97
N GLY A 286 -3.35 -1.33 -24.27
CA GLY A 286 -3.28 -2.78 -24.09
C GLY A 286 -2.21 -3.26 -23.12
N LYS A 287 -1.43 -2.37 -22.51
CA LYS A 287 -0.38 -2.76 -21.55
C LYS A 287 -0.95 -2.98 -20.13
N PRO A 288 -0.38 -3.90 -19.34
CA PRO A 288 -0.72 -4.02 -17.93
C PRO A 288 -0.44 -2.75 -17.13
N PHE A 289 -1.16 -2.59 -16.02
CA PHE A 289 -0.90 -1.51 -15.07
C PHE A 289 0.36 -1.76 -14.24
N THR A 290 1.12 -0.69 -13.96
CA THR A 290 2.05 -0.68 -12.82
C THR A 290 1.34 -0.21 -11.55
N ILE A 291 1.85 -0.59 -10.37
CA ILE A 291 1.33 -0.15 -9.06
C ILE A 291 1.17 1.37 -9.01
N ASN A 292 2.20 2.10 -9.44
CA ASN A 292 2.21 3.56 -9.38
C ASN A 292 1.22 4.18 -10.35
N HIS A 293 1.11 3.63 -11.56
CA HIS A 293 0.16 4.12 -12.55
C HIS A 293 -1.28 3.96 -12.07
N LEU A 294 -1.66 2.75 -11.63
CA LEU A 294 -3.03 2.47 -11.18
C LEU A 294 -3.38 3.29 -9.93
N ARG A 295 -2.47 3.35 -8.95
CA ARG A 295 -2.66 4.18 -7.75
C ARG A 295 -2.94 5.63 -8.08
N ARG A 296 -2.11 6.24 -8.94
CA ARG A 296 -2.26 7.65 -9.34
C ARG A 296 -3.60 7.88 -10.03
N LYS A 297 -3.94 7.03 -11.00
CA LYS A 297 -5.19 7.17 -11.78
C LYS A 297 -6.44 6.94 -10.94
N MET A 298 -6.47 5.91 -10.10
CA MET A 298 -7.60 5.70 -9.19
C MET A 298 -7.76 6.83 -8.19
N SER A 299 -6.66 7.36 -7.63
CA SER A 299 -6.73 8.55 -6.77
C SER A 299 -7.30 9.74 -7.53
N GLU A 300 -6.75 10.06 -8.70
CA GLU A 300 -7.18 11.19 -9.53
C GLU A 300 -8.67 11.12 -9.85
N TYR A 301 -9.14 9.98 -10.37
CA TYR A 301 -10.53 9.80 -10.75
C TYR A 301 -11.47 9.74 -9.56
N GLY A 302 -11.07 9.05 -8.49
CA GLY A 302 -11.93 8.93 -7.32
C GLY A 302 -12.15 10.26 -6.60
N ARG A 303 -11.13 11.12 -6.57
CA ARG A 303 -11.25 12.47 -6.00
C ARG A 303 -12.19 13.40 -6.75
N ARG A 304 -12.45 13.14 -8.04
CA ARG A 304 -13.46 13.89 -8.81
C ARG A 304 -14.89 13.61 -8.35
N ILE A 305 -15.10 12.48 -7.67
CA ILE A 305 -16.41 12.03 -7.18
C ILE A 305 -16.52 12.28 -5.68
N TRP A 306 -15.43 12.00 -4.94
CA TRP A 306 -15.35 12.18 -3.51
C TRP A 306 -13.95 12.67 -3.14
N GLU A 307 -13.82 13.97 -2.85
CA GLU A 307 -12.53 14.67 -2.64
C GLU A 307 -11.54 13.93 -1.72
N PRO A 308 -11.94 13.38 -0.56
CA PRO A 308 -10.96 12.74 0.35
C PRO A 308 -10.53 11.33 -0.09
N PHE A 309 -11.04 10.84 -1.24
CA PHE A 309 -10.80 9.49 -1.72
C PHE A 309 -9.32 9.10 -1.81
N ARG A 310 -9.05 7.90 -1.32
CA ARG A 310 -7.79 7.17 -1.45
C ARG A 310 -8.11 5.77 -1.98
N PRO A 311 -7.24 5.17 -2.82
CA PRO A 311 -7.51 3.86 -3.39
C PRO A 311 -7.78 2.75 -2.37
N TYR A 312 -7.24 2.85 -1.15
CA TYR A 312 -7.47 1.85 -0.09
C TYR A 312 -8.85 2.01 0.60
N ASP A 313 -9.54 3.14 0.40
CA ASP A 313 -10.87 3.37 0.98
C ASP A 313 -11.91 2.42 0.39
N VAL A 314 -11.73 1.92 -0.83
CA VAL A 314 -12.60 0.90 -1.43
C VAL A 314 -12.63 -0.39 -0.58
N ARG A 315 -11.50 -0.73 0.05
CA ARG A 315 -11.38 -1.89 0.93
C ARG A 315 -12.02 -1.62 2.29
N HIS A 316 -11.81 -0.43 2.86
CA HIS A 316 -12.48 -0.02 4.08
C HIS A 316 -14.00 0.02 3.91
N TRP A 317 -14.47 0.56 2.78
CA TRP A 317 -15.88 0.58 2.42
C TRP A 317 -16.43 -0.83 2.26
N CYS A 318 -15.75 -1.73 1.55
CA CYS A 318 -16.17 -3.12 1.41
C CYS A 318 -16.32 -3.82 2.78
N ALA A 319 -15.37 -3.60 3.69
CA ALA A 319 -15.42 -4.17 5.03
C ALA A 319 -16.67 -3.71 5.79
N VAL A 320 -16.91 -2.39 5.80
CA VAL A 320 -18.07 -1.80 6.48
C VAL A 320 -19.38 -2.22 5.82
N ALA A 321 -19.46 -2.15 4.48
CA ALA A 321 -20.67 -2.52 3.73
C ALA A 321 -21.05 -3.99 3.94
N ARG A 322 -20.07 -4.91 4.00
CA ARG A 322 -20.34 -6.33 4.29
C ARG A 322 -20.73 -6.59 5.74
N LEU A 323 -20.14 -5.90 6.71
CA LEU A 323 -20.60 -5.97 8.11
C LEU A 323 -22.04 -5.46 8.23
N ILE A 324 -22.36 -4.34 7.59
CA ILE A 324 -23.73 -3.80 7.52
C ILE A 324 -24.66 -4.80 6.84
N GLU A 325 -24.25 -5.44 5.73
CA GLU A 325 -25.06 -6.47 5.08
C GLU A 325 -25.38 -7.61 6.04
N THR A 326 -24.38 -8.15 6.75
CA THR A 326 -24.60 -9.23 7.72
C THR A 326 -25.52 -8.78 8.86
N LYS A 327 -25.40 -7.52 9.29
CA LYS A 327 -26.26 -6.95 10.33
C LYS A 327 -27.72 -6.85 9.86
N VAL A 328 -27.93 -6.46 8.61
CA VAL A 328 -29.26 -6.37 7.99
C VAL A 328 -29.88 -7.75 7.79
N THR A 329 -29.09 -8.75 7.38
CA THR A 329 -29.62 -10.08 7.04
C THR A 329 -29.79 -11.01 8.23
N SER A 330 -28.85 -11.01 9.18
CA SER A 330 -28.81 -11.95 10.32
C SER A 330 -29.02 -11.28 11.67
N GLY A 331 -29.13 -9.94 11.70
CA GLY A 331 -29.22 -9.18 12.94
C GLY A 331 -27.89 -8.99 13.69
N ARG A 332 -26.75 -9.50 13.16
CA ARG A 332 -25.42 -9.44 13.81
C ARG A 332 -24.31 -9.05 12.83
N TYR A 333 -23.25 -8.41 13.34
CA TYR A 333 -22.04 -8.14 12.57
C TYR A 333 -21.18 -9.41 12.50
N ASP A 334 -21.10 -10.06 11.34
CA ASP A 334 -20.28 -11.27 11.16
C ASP A 334 -18.85 -10.92 10.75
N THR A 335 -17.97 -10.84 11.73
CA THR A 335 -16.55 -10.55 11.53
C THR A 335 -15.78 -11.71 10.92
N TRP A 336 -16.22 -12.96 11.08
CA TRP A 336 -15.55 -14.12 10.50
C TRP A 336 -15.75 -14.16 8.98
N PHE A 337 -16.98 -13.94 8.53
CA PHE A 337 -17.28 -13.79 7.11
C PHE A 337 -16.42 -12.70 6.47
N VAL A 338 -16.39 -11.50 7.07
CA VAL A 338 -15.63 -10.37 6.51
C VAL A 338 -14.11 -10.58 6.61
N LYS A 339 -13.62 -11.20 7.68
CA LYS A 339 -12.19 -11.59 7.82
C LYS A 339 -11.78 -12.51 6.68
N ASN A 340 -12.55 -13.55 6.41
CA ASN A 340 -12.25 -14.53 5.36
C ASN A 340 -12.38 -13.88 3.98
N TRP A 341 -13.44 -13.09 3.75
CA TRP A 341 -13.66 -12.36 2.52
C TRP A 341 -12.52 -11.40 2.17
N LEU A 342 -11.96 -10.68 3.16
CA LEU A 342 -10.89 -9.72 2.92
C LEU A 342 -9.49 -10.34 3.01
N GLY A 343 -9.35 -11.56 3.51
CA GLY A 343 -8.07 -12.14 3.85
C GLY A 343 -7.40 -11.36 4.99
N HIS A 344 -8.04 -11.22 6.14
CA HIS A 344 -7.35 -10.78 7.36
C HIS A 344 -6.81 -12.00 8.12
N GLU A 345 -5.56 -11.89 8.60
CA GLU A 345 -4.93 -12.96 9.40
C GLU A 345 -5.54 -12.99 10.81
N ASP A 346 -5.62 -11.81 11.43
CA ASP A 346 -6.18 -11.61 12.76
C ASP A 346 -7.61 -11.05 12.69
N LEU A 347 -8.52 -11.65 13.46
CA LEU A 347 -9.89 -11.18 13.63
C LEU A 347 -9.94 -9.75 14.17
N LYS A 348 -8.99 -9.35 15.03
CA LYS A 348 -8.90 -7.98 15.58
C LYS A 348 -8.81 -6.90 14.51
N THR A 349 -8.19 -7.24 13.37
CA THR A 349 -8.12 -6.31 12.22
C THR A 349 -9.53 -6.04 11.65
N THR A 350 -10.39 -7.05 11.62
CA THR A 350 -11.78 -6.92 11.17
C THR A 350 -12.66 -6.28 12.24
N GLU A 351 -12.44 -6.60 13.53
CA GLU A 351 -13.18 -5.99 14.65
C GLU A 351 -13.03 -4.46 14.69
N GLY A 352 -11.88 -3.95 14.25
CA GLY A 352 -11.65 -2.50 14.09
C GLY A 352 -12.67 -1.79 13.19
N TYR A 353 -13.41 -2.51 12.34
CA TYR A 353 -14.48 -1.94 11.50
C TYR A 353 -15.85 -1.90 12.18
N ILE A 354 -16.09 -2.66 13.25
CA ILE A 354 -17.42 -2.77 13.88
C ILE A 354 -17.91 -1.40 14.33
N HIS A 355 -17.06 -0.63 15.02
CA HIS A 355 -17.43 0.69 15.51
C HIS A 355 -17.91 1.61 14.37
N PHE A 356 -17.19 1.62 13.25
CA PHE A 356 -17.58 2.40 12.08
C PHE A 356 -18.85 1.86 11.41
N ALA A 357 -18.96 0.54 11.25
CA ALA A 357 -20.16 -0.08 10.70
C ALA A 357 -21.39 0.28 11.53
N ASP A 358 -21.29 0.32 12.86
CA ASP A 358 -22.37 0.72 13.74
C ASP A 358 -22.74 2.21 13.60
N LEU A 359 -21.75 3.10 13.57
CA LEU A 359 -21.99 4.54 13.35
C LEU A 359 -22.69 4.82 12.01
N TYR A 360 -22.27 4.13 10.95
CA TYR A 360 -22.85 4.28 9.62
C TYR A 360 -24.21 3.61 9.50
N TYR A 361 -24.41 2.44 10.12
CA TYR A 361 -25.69 1.73 10.15
C TYR A 361 -26.78 2.54 10.83
N ARG A 362 -26.47 3.22 11.94
CA ARG A 362 -27.42 4.10 12.65
C ARG A 362 -27.95 5.25 11.79
N GLN A 363 -27.13 5.72 10.85
CA GLN A 363 -27.52 6.78 9.92
C GLN A 363 -28.22 6.23 8.67
N TYR A 364 -27.85 5.02 8.23
CA TYR A 364 -28.36 4.39 7.02
C TYR A 364 -28.57 2.88 7.23
N PRO A 365 -29.70 2.46 7.86
CA PRO A 365 -29.92 1.09 8.35
C PRO A 365 -30.42 0.13 7.26
N TYR A 366 -29.81 0.19 6.08
CA TYR A 366 -30.19 -0.64 4.93
C TYR A 366 -28.96 -1.30 4.32
N SER A 367 -29.16 -2.26 3.43
CA SER A 367 -28.08 -2.88 2.66
C SER A 367 -27.34 -1.84 1.81
N TRP A 368 -26.08 -1.56 2.16
CA TRP A 368 -25.23 -0.66 1.40
C TRP A 368 -24.87 -1.23 0.03
N LEU A 369 -24.64 -2.54 -0.03
CA LEU A 369 -24.34 -3.24 -1.28
C LEU A 369 -25.51 -3.13 -2.26
N LYS A 370 -26.73 -3.49 -1.83
CA LYS A 370 -27.92 -3.41 -2.69
C LYS A 370 -28.22 -1.97 -3.10
N HIS A 371 -28.00 -0.98 -2.22
CA HIS A 371 -28.24 0.42 -2.56
C HIS A 371 -27.24 0.97 -3.59
N ALA A 372 -25.95 0.64 -3.45
CA ALA A 372 -24.92 1.03 -4.43
C ALA A 372 -25.16 0.39 -5.81
N LEU A 373 -25.78 -0.79 -5.85
CA LEU A 373 -26.12 -1.54 -7.07
C LEU A 373 -27.41 -1.08 -7.76
N ARG A 374 -28.22 -0.20 -7.13
CA ARG A 374 -29.48 0.25 -7.73
C ARG A 374 -29.22 0.88 -9.09
N PRO A 375 -30.01 0.54 -10.13
CA PRO A 375 -29.90 1.20 -11.42
C PRO A 375 -30.09 2.70 -11.23
N HIS A 376 -29.28 3.48 -11.95
CA HIS A 376 -29.48 4.92 -12.02
C HIS A 376 -30.84 5.13 -12.68
N LYS A 377 -31.89 5.43 -11.92
CA LYS A 377 -33.11 5.98 -12.52
C LYS A 377 -32.62 7.18 -13.31
N SER A 378 -32.73 7.16 -14.63
CA SER A 378 -32.52 8.36 -15.42
C SER A 378 -33.45 9.39 -14.81
N VAL A 379 -32.87 10.34 -14.08
CA VAL A 379 -33.59 11.55 -13.72
C VAL A 379 -33.75 12.25 -15.06
N THR A 380 -34.80 11.89 -15.81
CA THR A 380 -35.39 12.80 -16.77
C THR A 380 -35.59 14.07 -15.98
N TYR A 381 -34.83 15.09 -16.34
CA TYR A 381 -34.81 16.40 -15.72
C TYR A 381 -36.20 17.04 -15.88
N ARG A 382 -37.15 16.62 -15.05
CA ARG A 382 -38.45 17.25 -14.84
C ARG A 382 -38.50 17.64 -13.38
N GLY A 383 -38.03 18.86 -13.10
CA GLY A 383 -38.41 19.73 -11.98
C GLY A 383 -38.94 19.11 -10.69
N GLY A 384 -38.31 18.04 -10.20
CA GLY A 384 -38.63 17.41 -8.94
C GLY A 384 -37.61 17.85 -7.91
N LYS A 385 -38.05 18.68 -6.96
CA LYS A 385 -37.25 19.08 -5.79
C LYS A 385 -36.53 17.85 -5.25
N HIS A 386 -35.20 17.89 -5.27
CA HIS A 386 -34.40 17.07 -4.37
C HIS A 386 -34.88 17.43 -2.95
N GLU A 387 -35.67 16.55 -2.33
CA GLU A 387 -35.74 16.51 -0.88
C GLU A 387 -34.33 16.14 -0.42
N ALA A 388 -33.57 17.19 -0.18
CA ALA A 388 -32.35 17.12 0.56
C ALA A 388 -32.66 16.43 1.90
N LEU A 389 -31.99 15.32 2.14
CA LEU A 389 -31.55 14.98 3.49
C LEU A 389 -30.52 16.05 3.94
N GLN A 390 -31.01 17.27 4.09
CA GLN A 390 -30.41 18.35 4.86
C GLN A 390 -31.45 18.71 5.92
N SER A 391 -31.05 18.51 7.18
CA SER A 391 -31.66 19.11 8.37
C SER A 391 -33.18 18.95 8.58
N LYS A 392 -33.62 17.82 9.15
CA LYS A 392 -34.74 17.83 10.12
C LYS A 392 -34.22 17.89 11.55
N GLY A 393 -33.28 18.82 11.81
CA GLY A 393 -32.68 19.05 13.12
C GLY A 393 -32.43 20.51 13.50
N SER A 394 -32.67 21.49 12.62
CA SER A 394 -32.31 22.90 12.88
C SER A 394 -33.49 23.82 13.25
N GLY A 395 -34.64 23.26 13.66
CA GLY A 395 -35.85 24.04 13.99
C GLY A 395 -36.16 24.21 15.47
N ARG A 396 -35.54 23.45 16.39
CA ARG A 396 -35.90 23.47 17.82
C ARG A 396 -34.90 24.13 18.78
N ASN A 397 -33.65 24.38 18.35
CA ASN A 397 -32.62 24.95 19.25
C ASN A 397 -32.43 26.48 19.16
N ARG A 398 -33.16 27.19 18.28
CA ARG A 398 -33.07 28.67 18.21
C ARG A 398 -33.84 29.41 19.31
N ARG A 399 -34.79 28.76 20.00
CA ARG A 399 -35.49 29.37 21.15
C ARG A 399 -34.72 29.24 22.48
N PHE A 400 -33.82 28.27 22.60
CA PHE A 400 -33.06 28.05 23.84
C PHE A 400 -31.77 28.89 23.90
N LEU A 401 -31.19 29.23 22.74
CA LEU A 401 -30.00 30.09 22.67
C LEU A 401 -30.32 31.59 22.79
N ALA A 402 -31.58 32.00 22.63
CA ALA A 402 -32.03 33.38 22.81
C ALA A 402 -32.34 33.75 24.27
N SER A 403 -32.25 32.78 25.20
CA SER A 403 -32.51 32.98 26.63
C SER A 403 -31.26 32.88 27.50
N LEU A 404 -30.07 32.85 26.90
CA LEU A 404 -28.81 32.91 27.64
C LEU A 404 -28.37 34.37 27.75
N PRO A 405 -28.07 34.88 28.95
CA PRO A 405 -27.55 36.23 29.11
C PRO A 405 -26.19 36.37 28.41
N GLU A 406 -26.03 37.45 27.65
CA GLU A 406 -24.82 37.78 26.91
C GLU A 406 -23.64 37.97 27.89
N ILE A 407 -22.64 37.10 27.79
CA ILE A 407 -21.33 37.34 28.39
C ILE A 407 -20.54 38.11 27.34
N THR A 408 -20.27 39.39 27.63
CA THR A 408 -19.46 40.27 26.78
C THR A 408 -18.01 39.78 26.73
N PRO A 409 -17.34 39.87 25.56
CA PRO A 409 -15.90 39.60 25.48
C PRO A 409 -15.11 40.74 26.12
N TYR A 410 -14.11 40.37 26.90
CA TYR A 410 -13.05 41.25 27.37
C TYR A 410 -12.36 41.97 26.20
N ASP A 411 -12.51 43.29 26.14
CA ASP A 411 -11.53 44.20 25.54
C ASP A 411 -10.39 44.38 26.54
N ILE A 412 -9.15 44.10 26.14
CA ILE A 412 -7.95 44.59 26.85
C ILE A 412 -6.96 45.06 25.80
N ASP A 413 -7.09 46.34 25.47
CA ASP A 413 -5.95 47.21 25.19
C ASP A 413 -5.00 47.19 26.41
N GLY A 414 -3.71 46.99 26.20
CA GLY A 414 -2.69 47.54 27.12
C GLY A 414 -2.49 49.03 26.84
N PRO A 415 -1.59 49.77 27.53
CA PRO A 415 -0.72 49.42 28.65
C PRO A 415 -0.81 50.42 29.84
N ALA A 416 -0.17 50.14 30.98
CA ALA A 416 0.54 51.11 31.83
C ALA A 416 1.23 50.44 33.03
N GLU A 417 2.49 50.85 33.25
CA GLU A 417 3.26 51.06 34.50
C GLU A 417 2.49 50.80 35.83
N ILE A 418 3.05 50.13 36.84
CA ILE A 418 4.32 50.31 37.59
C ILE A 418 4.80 48.96 38.11
#